data_AF-A0A4X2M5C0-F1
#
_entry.id   AF-A0A4X2M5C0-F1
#
_cell.length_a   1.000
_cell.length_b   1.000
_cell.length_c   1.000
_cell.angle_alpha   90.00
_cell.angle_beta   90.00
_cell.angle_gamma   90.00
#
_symmetry.space_group_name_H-M   'P 1'
#
loop_
_entity.id
_entity.type
_entity.pdbx_description
1 polymer ?
#
loop_
_entity_poly.entity_id
_entity_poly.type
_entity_poly.pdbx_seq_one_letter_code
_entity_poly.pdbx_strand_id
1 'polypeptide(L)'
;MAGWFRQILRKPKKRHVRPDTNTKDVLELPSQSSSLPETEESTKVPTPNPADTESTSSSSRWCKTYDVCVCHSEQDLIAVQELVSYLEGEPDRLRCFLQLRDAAPGGAIVSELCQAMGNSHCCVLFITPHFLQDPWCKYQMLQALSEAPASEGHTIPLLFGLARRDYPPELRFMFYVDGNGFDNGFGKVKTTVWRCKQCDGGGGGPLIHLKSYFGFF
;
A
#
# COMPACT_ATOMS: atom_id res chain seq x y z
N MET A 1 -22.57 10.70 1.50
CA MET A 1 -22.37 9.29 1.10
C MET A 1 -20.87 9.03 1.14
N ALA A 2 -20.28 8.09 1.88
CA ALA A 2 -20.74 7.13 2.87
C ALA A 2 -19.54 6.83 3.80
N GLY A 3 -19.70 7.01 5.11
CA GLY A 3 -18.68 6.69 6.12
C GLY A 3 -18.73 5.22 6.58
N TRP A 4 -18.78 4.27 5.65
CA TRP A 4 -18.98 2.84 5.96
C TRP A 4 -17.74 2.20 6.62
N PHE A 5 -16.54 2.73 6.42
CA PHE A 5 -15.30 2.02 6.84
C PHE A 5 -15.08 1.84 8.34
N ARG A 6 -15.88 2.48 9.21
CA ARG A 6 -15.77 2.30 10.67
C ARG A 6 -16.27 0.93 11.17
N GLN A 7 -16.95 0.14 10.35
CA GLN A 7 -17.54 -1.13 10.80
C GLN A 7 -16.60 -2.34 10.78
N ILE A 8 -15.53 -2.34 9.97
CA ILE A 8 -14.70 -3.55 9.76
C ILE A 8 -13.60 -3.74 10.83
N LEU A 9 -13.32 -2.72 11.65
CA LEU A 9 -12.24 -2.77 12.66
C LEU A 9 -12.72 -2.89 14.12
N ARG A 10 -14.00 -3.18 14.37
CA ARG A 10 -14.49 -3.44 15.74
C ARG A 10 -14.13 -4.86 16.18
N LYS A 11 -13.07 -4.98 16.98
CA LYS A 11 -12.75 -6.22 17.72
C LYS A 11 -13.96 -6.67 18.57
N PRO A 12 -14.25 -7.99 18.67
CA PRO A 12 -15.31 -8.47 19.53
C PRO A 12 -15.00 -8.17 21.01
N LYS A 13 -15.95 -7.54 21.69
CA LYS A 13 -15.90 -7.28 23.14
C LYS A 13 -15.99 -8.62 23.86
N LYS A 14 -14.88 -9.09 24.44
CA LYS A 14 -14.87 -10.22 25.38
C LYS A 14 -15.79 -9.88 26.56
N ARG A 15 -16.90 -10.60 26.68
CA ARG A 15 -17.60 -10.75 27.96
C ARG A 15 -16.98 -11.93 28.69
N HIS A 16 -16.63 -11.72 29.95
CA HIS A 16 -16.12 -12.73 30.87
C HIS A 16 -17.07 -12.86 32.05
N VAL A 17 -17.00 -14.02 32.75
CA VAL A 17 -17.66 -14.45 34.00
C VAL A 17 -18.99 -15.21 33.78
N ARG A 18 -19.27 -16.41 34.32
CA ARG A 18 -18.56 -17.56 34.96
C ARG A 18 -19.63 -18.71 35.11
N PRO A 19 -19.29 -19.94 35.57
CA PRO A 19 -20.05 -21.17 35.30
C PRO A 19 -21.22 -21.42 36.28
N ASP A 20 -22.16 -22.30 35.91
CA ASP A 20 -22.63 -23.40 36.76
C ASP A 20 -23.45 -24.47 35.98
N THR A 21 -23.16 -25.72 36.34
CA THR A 21 -23.87 -27.03 36.27
C THR A 21 -25.25 -27.20 35.61
N ASN A 22 -25.40 -28.32 34.86
CA ASN A 22 -26.34 -29.46 35.09
C ASN A 22 -26.98 -30.06 33.79
N THR A 23 -26.48 -31.23 33.37
CA THR A 23 -27.14 -32.50 32.98
C THR A 23 -28.37 -32.60 32.04
N LYS A 24 -28.19 -33.44 30.98
CA LYS A 24 -29.12 -34.31 30.18
C LYS A 24 -30.20 -33.72 29.25
N ASP A 25 -30.11 -34.02 27.95
CA ASP A 25 -30.88 -35.05 27.20
C ASP A 25 -30.62 -34.90 25.67
N VAL A 26 -30.03 -35.90 25.00
CA VAL A 26 -30.67 -36.84 24.05
C VAL A 26 -31.55 -36.18 22.99
N LEU A 27 -31.08 -36.12 21.74
CA LEU A 27 -31.84 -36.42 20.51
C LEU A 27 -30.88 -36.73 19.34
N GLU A 28 -31.30 -37.68 18.51
CA GLU A 28 -30.60 -38.50 17.53
C GLU A 28 -30.61 -37.96 16.07
N LEU A 29 -29.69 -38.51 15.24
CA LEU A 29 -29.68 -38.73 13.76
C LEU A 29 -29.37 -37.54 12.80
N PRO A 30 -28.91 -37.80 11.55
CA PRO A 30 -27.97 -38.85 11.08
C PRO A 30 -26.87 -38.33 10.13
N SER A 31 -25.80 -39.12 10.03
CA SER A 31 -24.74 -39.05 9.02
C SER A 31 -25.28 -39.32 7.61
N GLN A 32 -24.85 -38.55 6.61
CA GLN A 32 -24.99 -38.94 5.20
C GLN A 32 -23.71 -38.67 4.41
N SER A 33 -23.24 -39.76 3.80
CA SER A 33 -22.21 -39.91 2.79
C SER A 33 -22.82 -39.92 1.39
N SER A 34 -22.16 -39.32 0.41
CA SER A 34 -22.25 -39.67 -1.02
C SER A 34 -21.15 -38.92 -1.79
N SER A 35 -20.07 -39.55 -2.24
CA SER A 35 -19.89 -40.40 -3.44
C SER A 35 -19.93 -39.63 -4.78
N LEU A 36 -18.77 -39.62 -5.45
CA LEU A 36 -18.46 -39.19 -6.82
C LEU A 36 -19.33 -39.88 -7.90
N PRO A 37 -19.30 -39.33 -9.13
CA PRO A 37 -19.01 -40.18 -10.29
C PRO A 37 -17.93 -39.61 -11.22
N GLU A 38 -17.03 -40.50 -11.65
CA GLU A 38 -16.19 -40.39 -12.85
C GLU A 38 -17.00 -40.84 -14.08
N THR A 39 -16.66 -40.34 -15.29
CA THR A 39 -16.23 -41.15 -16.46
C THR A 39 -16.28 -40.32 -17.75
N GLU A 40 -15.08 -40.04 -18.29
CA GLU A 40 -14.61 -40.04 -19.70
C GLU A 40 -15.35 -39.24 -20.81
N GLU A 41 -14.60 -38.42 -21.58
CA GLU A 41 -13.98 -38.87 -22.86
C GLU A 41 -13.26 -37.71 -23.63
N SER A 42 -11.95 -37.92 -23.82
CA SER A 42 -11.11 -37.72 -25.03
C SER A 42 -10.80 -36.37 -25.71
N THR A 43 -9.47 -36.20 -25.84
CA THR A 43 -8.66 -35.83 -27.03
C THR A 43 -7.96 -34.46 -27.12
N LYS A 44 -6.62 -34.56 -27.19
CA LYS A 44 -5.59 -33.76 -27.91
C LYS A 44 -4.87 -32.61 -27.16
N VAL A 45 -3.72 -33.00 -26.60
CA VAL A 45 -2.53 -32.19 -26.31
C VAL A 45 -1.86 -31.72 -27.63
N PRO A 46 -1.25 -30.52 -27.63
CA PRO A 46 0.13 -30.42 -28.08
C PRO A 46 1.00 -29.59 -27.11
N THR A 47 2.07 -30.22 -26.62
CA THR A 47 3.24 -29.57 -26.01
C THR A 47 4.16 -29.06 -27.12
N PRO A 48 4.75 -27.86 -26.97
CA PRO A 48 6.16 -27.71 -27.34
C PRO A 48 7.00 -26.91 -26.32
N ASN A 49 8.07 -27.56 -25.88
CA ASN A 49 9.45 -27.12 -25.58
C ASN A 49 9.76 -26.08 -24.46
N PRO A 50 10.60 -26.48 -23.46
CA PRO A 50 11.31 -25.59 -22.56
C PRO A 50 12.73 -25.32 -23.09
N ALA A 51 12.86 -24.40 -24.02
CA ALA A 51 14.14 -23.80 -24.37
C ALA A 51 13.86 -22.55 -25.20
N ASP A 52 13.67 -21.43 -24.52
CA ASP A 52 14.16 -20.15 -25.00
C ASP A 52 14.32 -19.22 -23.80
N THR A 53 15.55 -19.25 -23.29
CA THR A 53 16.32 -18.03 -23.10
C THR A 53 15.65 -16.99 -22.20
N GLU A 54 15.99 -17.06 -20.91
CA GLU A 54 16.21 -15.90 -20.05
C GLU A 54 16.78 -14.73 -20.87
N SER A 55 15.90 -13.89 -21.37
CA SER A 55 16.26 -12.78 -22.23
C SER A 55 15.41 -11.60 -21.84
N THR A 56 16.12 -10.58 -21.36
CA THR A 56 15.65 -9.24 -21.05
C THR A 56 14.81 -9.07 -19.78
N SER A 57 15.45 -9.36 -18.63
CA SER A 57 15.10 -8.76 -17.34
C SER A 57 15.31 -7.23 -17.28
N SER A 58 15.29 -6.53 -18.42
CA SER A 58 15.48 -5.08 -18.54
C SER A 58 14.24 -4.31 -18.93
N SER A 59 13.12 -4.98 -19.27
CA SER A 59 11.88 -4.30 -19.68
C SER A 59 10.92 -3.99 -18.52
N SER A 60 10.93 -4.77 -17.43
CA SER A 60 10.02 -4.60 -16.29
C SER A 60 10.24 -3.31 -15.49
N ARG A 61 11.38 -2.64 -15.69
CA ARG A 61 11.86 -1.48 -14.92
C ARG A 61 11.17 -0.15 -15.28
N TRP A 62 10.39 -0.13 -16.36
CA TRP A 62 9.56 1.01 -16.77
C TRP A 62 8.07 0.66 -16.92
N CYS A 63 7.64 -0.55 -16.51
CA CYS A 63 6.28 -1.04 -16.77
C CYS A 63 5.32 -0.90 -15.59
N LYS A 64 5.67 -0.18 -14.52
CA LYS A 64 4.72 0.08 -13.44
C LYS A 64 3.57 0.93 -13.96
N THR A 65 2.34 0.59 -13.58
CA THR A 65 1.12 1.27 -14.02
C THR A 65 1.04 2.69 -13.46
N TYR A 66 1.58 2.88 -12.26
CA TYR A 66 1.58 4.15 -11.56
C TYR A 66 3.01 4.57 -11.21
N ASP A 67 3.19 5.88 -11.11
CA ASP A 67 4.42 6.46 -10.62
C ASP A 67 4.36 6.63 -9.10
N VAL A 68 3.19 7.01 -8.59
CA VAL A 68 2.96 7.31 -7.18
C VAL A 68 1.66 6.67 -6.70
N CYS A 69 1.70 5.88 -5.63
CA CYS A 69 0.51 5.55 -4.84
C CYS A 69 0.38 6.54 -3.68
N VAL A 70 -0.79 7.14 -3.47
CA VAL A 70 -0.99 8.11 -2.38
C VAL A 70 -1.91 7.53 -1.31
N CYS A 71 -1.35 7.28 -0.13
CA CYS A 71 -2.10 6.87 1.05
C CYS A 71 -2.48 8.11 1.87
N HIS A 72 -3.76 8.20 2.25
CA HIS A 72 -4.31 9.37 2.92
C HIS A 72 -5.58 9.00 3.69
N SER A 73 -5.95 9.85 4.65
CA SER A 73 -7.28 9.81 5.24
C SER A 73 -8.31 10.39 4.26
N GLU A 74 -9.51 9.82 4.26
CA GLU A 74 -10.66 10.37 3.53
C GLU A 74 -10.97 11.83 3.92
N GLN A 75 -10.62 12.23 5.15
CA GLN A 75 -10.83 13.60 5.61
C GLN A 75 -9.87 14.62 4.97
N ASP A 76 -8.76 14.15 4.41
CA ASP A 76 -7.71 14.99 3.82
C ASP A 76 -7.80 15.06 2.29
N LEU A 77 -8.88 14.53 1.70
CA LEU A 77 -9.04 14.38 0.25
C LEU A 77 -8.80 15.67 -0.53
N ILE A 78 -9.24 16.83 -0.01
CA ILE A 78 -9.08 18.12 -0.69
C ILE A 78 -7.58 18.47 -0.83
N ALA A 79 -6.83 18.44 0.27
CA ALA A 79 -5.40 18.75 0.28
C ALA A 79 -4.60 17.73 -0.53
N VAL A 80 -5.01 16.46 -0.49
CA VAL A 80 -4.40 15.39 -1.27
C VAL A 80 -4.66 15.57 -2.76
N GLN A 81 -5.84 16.03 -3.14
CA GLN A 81 -6.15 16.30 -4.54
C GLN A 81 -5.28 17.45 -5.09
N GLU A 82 -4.95 18.45 -4.28
CA GLU A 82 -3.99 19.50 -4.66
C GLU A 82 -2.58 18.93 -4.89
N LEU A 83 -2.10 18.05 -4.01
CA LEU A 83 -0.83 17.34 -4.20
C LEU A 83 -0.85 16.54 -5.50
N VAL A 84 -1.90 15.74 -5.74
CA VAL A 84 -2.00 14.91 -6.94
C VAL A 84 -2.08 15.77 -8.19
N SER A 85 -2.85 16.86 -8.19
CA SER A 85 -2.88 17.81 -9.32
C SER A 85 -1.53 18.46 -9.58
N TYR A 86 -0.74 18.74 -8.55
CA TYR A 86 0.63 19.25 -8.71
C TYR A 86 1.58 18.21 -9.32
N LEU A 87 1.44 16.93 -8.93
CA LEU A 87 2.27 15.83 -9.44
C LEU A 87 1.89 15.43 -10.88
N GLU A 88 0.59 15.37 -11.18
CA GLU A 88 0.02 15.05 -12.51
C GLU A 88 0.17 16.23 -13.50
N GLY A 89 0.48 17.43 -13.02
CA GLY A 89 0.66 18.63 -13.82
C GLY A 89 1.92 18.63 -14.71
N GLU A 90 1.94 19.55 -15.67
CA GLU A 90 3.09 19.78 -16.55
C GLU A 90 4.33 20.26 -15.77
N PRO A 91 5.56 19.95 -16.25
CA PRO A 91 5.89 19.24 -17.50
C PRO A 91 6.00 17.71 -17.36
N ASP A 92 5.78 17.18 -16.15
CA ASP A 92 6.27 15.86 -15.77
C ASP A 92 5.21 14.74 -15.85
N ARG A 93 3.91 15.10 -15.79
CA ARG A 93 2.75 14.21 -15.94
C ARG A 93 2.87 12.87 -15.20
N LEU A 94 3.19 12.91 -13.91
CA LEU A 94 3.28 11.68 -13.11
C LEU A 94 1.92 11.02 -12.99
N ARG A 95 1.85 9.69 -13.10
CA ARG A 95 0.59 8.93 -12.93
C ARG A 95 0.38 8.58 -11.47
N CYS A 96 -0.60 9.21 -10.82
CA CYS A 96 -0.90 8.93 -9.42
C CYS A 96 -2.04 7.92 -9.28
N PHE A 97 -1.95 7.06 -8.26
CA PHE A 97 -3.05 6.22 -7.77
C PHE A 97 -3.62 6.82 -6.49
N LEU A 98 -4.93 7.05 -6.48
CA LEU A 98 -5.73 7.43 -5.31
C LEU A 98 -6.81 6.38 -5.09
N GLN A 99 -6.82 5.74 -3.92
CA GLN A 99 -7.76 4.66 -3.60
C GLN A 99 -9.24 5.05 -3.82
N LEU A 100 -9.64 6.28 -3.48
CA LEU A 100 -11.03 6.73 -3.64
C LEU A 100 -11.44 7.01 -5.10
N ARG A 101 -10.45 7.15 -6.01
CA ARG A 101 -10.65 7.50 -7.42
C ARG A 101 -10.45 6.29 -8.34
N ASP A 102 -9.38 5.54 -8.08
CA ASP A 102 -8.80 4.59 -9.05
C ASP A 102 -9.03 3.12 -8.67
N ALA A 103 -9.42 2.83 -7.43
CA ALA A 103 -9.70 1.45 -7.01
C ALA A 103 -10.97 0.91 -7.67
N ALA A 104 -10.94 -0.35 -8.11
CA ALA A 104 -12.07 -0.97 -8.80
C ALA A 104 -13.31 -1.08 -7.87
N PRO A 105 -14.50 -0.63 -8.31
CA PRO A 105 -15.73 -0.81 -7.54
C PRO A 105 -16.00 -2.29 -7.25
N GLY A 106 -16.30 -2.62 -5.99
CA GLY A 106 -16.51 -4.01 -5.56
C GLY A 106 -15.24 -4.81 -5.31
N GLY A 107 -14.05 -4.23 -5.56
CA GLY A 107 -12.76 -4.83 -5.25
C GLY A 107 -12.47 -4.91 -3.74
N ALA A 108 -11.63 -5.86 -3.35
CA ALA A 108 -11.16 -5.97 -1.97
C ALA A 108 -10.12 -4.87 -1.69
N ILE A 109 -10.47 -3.94 -0.81
CA ILE A 109 -9.70 -2.72 -0.57
C ILE A 109 -8.23 -2.98 -0.20
N VAL A 110 -7.98 -4.02 0.60
CA VAL A 110 -6.62 -4.43 0.96
C VAL A 110 -5.85 -4.92 -0.26
N SER A 111 -6.47 -5.74 -1.10
CA SER A 111 -5.84 -6.27 -2.31
C SER A 111 -5.55 -5.15 -3.31
N GLU A 112 -6.49 -4.24 -3.53
CA GLU A 112 -6.32 -3.06 -4.40
C GLU A 112 -5.16 -2.19 -3.92
N LEU A 113 -5.08 -1.93 -2.61
CA LEU A 113 -3.97 -1.19 -2.02
C LEU A 113 -2.62 -1.87 -2.25
N CYS A 114 -2.51 -3.17 -1.91
CA CYS A 114 -1.27 -3.92 -2.09
C CYS A 114 -0.85 -3.96 -3.57
N GLN A 115 -1.80 -4.16 -4.48
CA GLN A 115 -1.56 -4.12 -5.92
C GLN A 115 -1.11 -2.73 -6.38
N ALA A 116 -1.72 -1.66 -5.88
CA ALA A 116 -1.34 -0.30 -6.21
C ALA A 116 0.09 0.02 -5.71
N MET A 117 0.45 -0.39 -4.50
CA MET A 117 1.80 -0.18 -3.97
C MET A 117 2.85 -0.97 -4.74
N GLY A 118 2.60 -2.26 -5.04
CA GLY A 118 3.50 -3.07 -5.86
C GLY A 118 3.67 -2.55 -7.29
N ASN A 119 2.59 -1.99 -7.86
CA ASN A 119 2.58 -1.39 -9.21
C ASN A 119 2.88 0.11 -9.23
N SER A 120 3.42 0.67 -8.15
CA SER A 120 3.88 2.07 -8.08
C SER A 120 5.39 2.15 -7.89
N HIS A 121 6.05 3.13 -8.50
CA HIS A 121 7.49 3.35 -8.25
C HIS A 121 7.74 3.83 -6.82
N CYS A 122 6.84 4.63 -6.27
CA CYS A 122 6.88 5.03 -4.87
C CYS A 122 5.46 5.21 -4.30
N CYS A 123 5.39 5.29 -2.98
CA CYS A 123 4.20 5.52 -2.20
C CYS A 123 4.40 6.79 -1.36
N VAL A 124 3.49 7.74 -1.47
CA VAL A 124 3.44 8.92 -0.60
C VAL A 124 2.46 8.63 0.53
N LEU A 125 2.93 8.79 1.77
CA LEU A 125 2.09 8.76 2.95
C LEU A 125 1.75 10.20 3.32
N PHE A 126 0.51 10.63 3.08
CA PHE A 126 0.04 11.97 3.44
C PHE A 126 -0.45 11.96 4.90
N ILE A 127 0.45 12.30 5.83
CA ILE A 127 0.25 12.10 7.26
C ILE A 127 -0.20 13.41 7.92
N THR A 128 -1.44 13.38 8.41
CA THR A 128 -2.10 14.45 9.18
C THR A 128 -2.56 13.91 10.54
N PRO A 129 -3.08 14.75 11.45
CA PRO A 129 -3.78 14.26 12.63
C PRO A 129 -4.94 13.30 12.32
N HIS A 130 -5.61 13.45 11.17
CA HIS A 130 -6.70 12.57 10.75
C HIS A 130 -6.17 11.20 10.31
N PHE A 131 -5.08 11.19 9.54
CA PHE A 131 -4.38 9.97 9.16
C PHE A 131 -3.99 9.12 10.38
N LEU A 132 -3.48 9.76 11.44
CA LEU A 132 -3.06 9.06 12.67
C LEU A 132 -4.22 8.58 13.55
N GLN A 133 -5.45 9.03 13.29
CA GLN A 133 -6.64 8.58 14.02
C GLN A 133 -7.38 7.44 13.30
N ASP A 134 -7.16 7.30 11.99
CA ASP A 134 -7.78 6.27 11.19
C ASP A 134 -6.95 4.97 11.22
N PRO A 135 -7.49 3.84 11.74
CA PRO A 135 -6.75 2.58 11.74
C PRO A 135 -6.51 2.02 10.33
N TRP A 136 -7.32 2.39 9.34
CA TRP A 136 -7.05 2.02 7.95
C TRP A 136 -5.79 2.72 7.43
N CYS A 137 -5.66 4.02 7.68
CA CYS A 137 -4.45 4.78 7.34
C CYS A 137 -3.19 4.22 8.02
N LYS A 138 -3.30 3.81 9.30
CA LYS A 138 -2.20 3.11 9.99
C LYS A 138 -1.83 1.81 9.31
N TYR A 139 -2.83 1.03 8.88
CA TYR A 139 -2.59 -0.18 8.12
C TYR A 139 -1.89 0.12 6.79
N GLN A 140 -2.34 1.13 6.04
CA GLN A 140 -1.70 1.57 4.79
C GLN A 140 -0.22 1.93 5.02
N MET A 141 0.08 2.71 6.07
CA MET A 141 1.44 3.07 6.44
C MET A 141 2.28 1.83 6.76
N LEU A 142 1.81 0.94 7.64
CA LEU A 142 2.56 -0.26 8.00
C LEU A 142 2.77 -1.18 6.79
N GLN A 143 1.78 -1.29 5.91
CA GLN A 143 1.89 -2.06 4.68
C GLN A 143 2.96 -1.46 3.74
N ALA A 144 2.94 -0.14 3.52
CA ALA A 144 3.96 0.54 2.71
C ALA A 144 5.38 0.34 3.28
N LEU A 145 5.52 0.43 4.60
CA LEU A 145 6.79 0.20 5.29
C LEU A 145 7.24 -1.26 5.21
N SER A 146 6.30 -2.22 5.19
CA SER A 146 6.62 -3.64 5.05
C SER A 146 7.09 -4.02 3.66
N GLU A 147 6.59 -3.33 2.62
CA GLU A 147 6.96 -3.55 1.22
C GLU A 147 8.41 -3.10 0.95
N ALA A 148 8.86 -2.02 1.59
CA ALA A 148 10.20 -1.45 1.39
C ALA A 148 10.84 -0.98 2.72
N PRO A 149 11.28 -1.90 3.59
CA PRO A 149 11.71 -1.59 4.96
C PRO A 149 13.01 -0.75 5.03
N ALA A 150 13.79 -0.68 3.95
CA ALA A 150 15.04 0.10 3.89
C ALA A 150 14.89 1.49 3.24
N SER A 151 13.67 1.90 2.86
CA SER A 151 13.40 3.20 2.23
C SER A 151 14.32 3.52 1.03
N GLU A 152 14.44 2.59 0.07
CA GLU A 152 15.15 2.83 -1.20
C GLU A 152 14.41 3.84 -2.12
N GLY A 153 13.78 4.86 -1.53
CA GLY A 153 12.92 5.85 -2.20
C GLY A 153 11.46 5.42 -2.34
N HIS A 154 11.12 4.16 -2.09
CA HIS A 154 9.76 3.66 -2.33
C HIS A 154 8.69 4.22 -1.39
N THR A 155 9.04 4.79 -0.23
CA THR A 155 8.07 5.38 0.70
C THR A 155 8.50 6.81 1.04
N ILE A 156 7.59 7.76 0.83
CA ILE A 156 7.82 9.19 1.03
C ILE A 156 6.78 9.70 2.04
N PRO A 157 7.14 9.78 3.34
CA PRO A 157 6.26 10.39 4.33
C PRO A 157 6.20 11.91 4.12
N LEU A 158 5.00 12.46 4.00
CA LEU A 158 4.73 13.89 3.89
C LEU A 158 3.85 14.30 5.08
N LEU A 159 4.40 15.08 6.00
CA LEU A 159 3.76 15.39 7.28
C LEU A 159 3.15 16.80 7.24
N PHE A 160 1.88 16.93 7.63
CA PHE A 160 1.15 18.20 7.66
C PHE A 160 0.45 18.41 8.99
N GLY A 161 0.57 19.63 9.56
CA GLY A 161 -0.18 20.02 10.75
C GLY A 161 0.06 19.14 11.99
N LEU A 162 1.20 18.44 12.03
CA LEU A 162 1.56 17.54 13.13
C LEU A 162 2.59 18.19 14.05
N ALA A 163 2.36 18.07 15.36
CA ALA A 163 3.42 18.35 16.32
C ALA A 163 4.45 17.21 16.30
N ARG A 164 5.73 17.55 16.50
CA ARG A 164 6.83 16.58 16.46
C ARG A 164 6.65 15.37 17.39
N ARG A 165 5.97 15.55 18.51
CA ARG A 165 5.67 14.47 19.48
C ARG A 165 4.71 13.40 18.93
N ASP A 166 3.90 13.76 17.94
CA ASP A 166 2.88 12.92 17.35
C ASP A 166 3.40 12.21 16.09
N TYR A 167 4.68 12.41 15.73
CA TYR A 167 5.28 11.75 14.58
C TYR A 167 5.35 10.23 14.83
N PRO A 168 4.89 9.41 13.88
CA PRO A 168 4.93 7.96 14.03
C PRO A 168 6.36 7.47 14.33
N PRO A 169 6.56 6.68 15.40
CA PRO A 169 7.89 6.16 15.73
C PRO A 169 8.47 5.28 14.62
N GLU A 170 7.61 4.70 13.77
CA GLU A 170 7.96 3.91 12.60
C GLU A 170 8.69 4.72 11.53
N LEU A 171 8.64 6.06 11.57
CA LEU A 171 9.32 6.91 10.59
C LEU A 171 10.68 7.42 11.09
N ARG A 172 11.08 7.10 12.33
CA ARG A 172 12.31 7.63 12.96
C ARG A 172 13.60 7.27 12.22
N PHE A 173 13.57 6.20 11.44
CA PHE A 173 14.74 5.71 10.71
C PHE A 173 14.78 6.17 9.24
N MET A 174 13.81 6.98 8.80
CA MET A 174 13.75 7.45 7.42
C MET A 174 13.56 8.95 7.32
N PHE A 175 13.93 9.47 6.15
CA PHE A 175 13.67 10.86 5.80
C PHE A 175 12.16 11.09 5.61
N TYR A 176 11.72 12.30 5.96
CA TYR A 176 10.36 12.75 5.73
C TYR A 176 10.34 14.16 5.14
N VAL A 177 9.29 14.48 4.40
CA VAL A 177 9.02 15.81 3.88
C VAL A 177 8.12 16.54 4.86
N ASP A 178 8.55 17.71 5.31
CA ASP A 178 7.71 18.63 6.08
C ASP A 178 6.82 19.43 5.11
N GLY A 179 5.52 19.21 5.20
CA GLY A 179 4.50 19.91 4.43
C GLY A 179 4.09 21.25 5.03
N ASN A 180 4.52 21.58 6.24
CA ASN A 180 4.15 22.85 6.91
C ASN A 180 4.97 24.06 6.42
N GLY A 181 5.83 23.87 5.42
CA GLY A 181 6.66 24.92 4.80
C GLY A 181 5.94 25.73 3.72
N PHE A 182 6.66 26.68 3.11
CA PHE A 182 6.12 27.64 2.13
C PHE A 182 5.57 27.00 0.84
N ASP A 183 6.08 25.82 0.46
CA ASP A 183 5.74 25.12 -0.78
C ASP A 183 4.89 23.87 -0.56
N ASN A 184 4.31 23.69 0.64
CA ASN A 184 3.60 22.49 1.06
C ASN A 184 4.46 21.20 0.94
N GLY A 185 5.77 21.32 0.75
CA GLY A 185 6.67 20.20 0.46
C GLY A 185 6.44 19.50 -0.89
N PHE A 186 5.50 19.98 -1.73
CA PHE A 186 5.10 19.27 -2.96
C PHE A 186 6.25 19.17 -3.97
N GLY A 187 7.09 20.21 -4.08
CA GLY A 187 8.27 20.20 -4.93
C GLY A 187 9.31 19.16 -4.48
N LYS A 188 9.49 19.00 -3.16
CA LYS A 188 10.38 17.97 -2.59
C LYS A 188 9.83 16.57 -2.84
N VAL A 189 8.52 16.36 -2.68
CA VAL A 189 7.87 15.09 -3.01
C VAL A 189 8.12 14.75 -4.49
N LYS A 190 7.81 15.68 -5.39
CA LYS A 190 7.99 15.51 -6.84
C LYS A 190 9.44 15.15 -7.21
N THR A 191 10.40 15.86 -6.64
CA THR A 191 11.84 15.58 -6.84
C THR A 191 12.23 14.19 -6.33
N THR A 192 11.65 13.78 -5.19
CA THR A 192 11.90 12.46 -4.61
C THR A 192 11.33 11.36 -5.50
N VAL A 193 10.07 11.49 -5.96
CA VAL A 193 9.43 10.57 -6.91
C VAL A 193 10.30 10.36 -8.15
N TRP A 194 10.82 11.45 -8.72
CA TRP A 194 11.71 11.40 -9.88
C TRP A 194 12.99 10.62 -9.63
N ARG A 195 13.56 10.74 -8.43
CA ARG A 195 14.73 9.94 -8.03
C ARG A 195 14.37 8.47 -7.91
N CYS A 196 13.20 8.13 -7.35
CA CYS A 196 12.75 6.75 -7.23
C CYS A 196 12.59 6.08 -8.59
N LYS A 197 12.02 6.78 -9.57
CA LYS A 197 11.92 6.29 -10.96
C LYS A 197 13.29 6.05 -11.61
N GLN A 198 14.32 6.82 -11.26
CA GLN A 198 15.67 6.67 -11.82
C GLN A 198 16.48 5.56 -11.16
N CYS A 199 16.34 5.35 -9.84
CA CYS A 199 17.05 4.30 -9.10
C CYS A 199 16.66 2.89 -9.56
N ASP A 200 15.44 2.69 -10.03
CA ASP A 200 14.95 1.40 -10.57
C ASP A 200 15.67 0.99 -11.88
N GLY A 201 16.43 1.90 -12.52
CA GLY A 201 17.13 1.70 -13.79
C GLY A 201 18.64 1.39 -13.70
N GLY A 202 19.24 1.40 -12.50
CA GLY A 202 20.70 1.27 -12.33
C GLY A 202 21.13 -0.08 -11.78
N GLY A 203 21.66 -0.95 -12.64
CA GLY A 203 22.39 -2.13 -12.19
C GLY A 203 23.57 -1.76 -11.29
N GLY A 204 23.59 -2.28 -10.06
CA GLY A 204 24.80 -2.52 -9.28
C GLY A 204 25.75 -1.33 -9.00
N GLY A 205 25.36 -0.47 -8.04
CA GLY A 205 26.26 0.10 -7.01
C GLY A 205 26.76 1.55 -7.17
N PRO A 206 27.33 2.17 -6.11
CA PRO A 206 27.30 1.81 -4.69
C PRO A 206 26.46 2.77 -3.81
N LEU A 207 25.91 2.15 -2.78
CA LEU A 207 25.12 2.60 -1.63
C LEU A 207 25.79 3.65 -0.71
N ILE A 208 26.58 4.57 -1.25
CA ILE A 208 27.36 5.55 -0.45
C ILE A 208 26.96 7.01 -0.65
N HIS A 209 26.24 7.36 -1.71
CA HIS A 209 25.86 8.75 -1.96
C HIS A 209 24.57 9.21 -1.25
N LEU A 210 23.72 8.28 -0.82
CA LEU A 210 22.46 8.63 -0.13
C LEU A 210 22.70 9.15 1.29
N LYS A 211 23.74 8.67 1.98
CA LYS A 211 24.08 9.10 3.35
C LYS A 211 24.70 10.50 3.41
N SER A 212 25.46 10.88 2.38
CA SER A 212 26.22 12.14 2.41
C SER A 212 25.39 13.38 2.09
N TYR A 213 24.21 13.24 1.46
CA TYR A 213 23.37 14.37 1.06
C TYR A 213 22.15 14.60 1.97
N PHE A 214 21.70 13.59 2.72
CA PHE A 214 20.57 13.71 3.64
C PHE A 214 20.95 14.13 5.07
N GLY A 215 22.23 14.47 5.31
CA GLY A 215 22.65 15.05 6.58
C GLY A 215 22.35 14.14 7.78
N PHE A 216 22.61 12.85 7.67
CA PHE A 216 22.63 11.97 8.84
C PHE A 216 23.96 12.20 9.59
N PHE A 217 23.91 13.07 10.60
CA PHE A 217 24.78 13.08 11.78
C PHE A 217 23.93 13.33 13.03
#